data_AF-A0A402A608-F1
#
_entry.id   AF-A0A402A608-F1
#
_cell.length_a   1.000
_cell.length_b   1.000
_cell.length_c   1.000
_cell.angle_alpha   90.00
_cell.angle_beta   90.00
_cell.angle_gamma   90.00
#
_symmetry.space_group_name_H-M   'P 1'
#
loop_
_entity.id
_entity.type
_entity.pdbx_description
1 polymer ?
#
loop_
_entity_poly.entity_id
_entity_poly.type
_entity_poly.pdbx_seq_one_letter_code
_entity_poly.pdbx_strand_id
1 'polypeptide(L)'
;MSEITSYPFDDMSTTSKSLTTFLDEQWQQHTALFLNNSDSHTTLLQAIANVIPGMGGKASELASALENYHNQYASHYQALHDLASMIDTAAQSMGLEDKLIANGFEGNQS
;
A
#
# COMPACT_ATOMS: atom_id res chain seq x y z
N MET A 1 27.34 23.27 21.08
CA MET A 1 27.10 21.88 20.65
C MET A 1 26.22 21.98 19.42
N SER A 2 26.73 21.66 18.23
CA SER A 2 25.86 21.55 17.05
C SER A 2 25.05 20.27 17.19
N GLU A 3 23.72 20.37 17.16
CA GLU A 3 22.90 19.18 16.96
C GLU A 3 23.35 18.51 15.67
N ILE A 4 23.83 17.27 15.79
CA ILE A 4 24.06 16.41 14.63
C ILE A 4 22.66 15.99 14.20
N THR A 5 22.11 16.69 13.22
CA THR A 5 20.85 16.32 12.58
C THR A 5 21.12 15.06 11.73
N SER A 6 21.06 13.89 12.35
CA SER A 6 21.14 12.61 11.64
C SER A 6 19.78 12.35 11.01
N TYR A 7 19.71 12.36 9.68
CA TYR A 7 18.50 11.94 8.99
C TYR A 7 18.34 10.41 9.13
N PRO A 8 17.20 9.90 9.66
CA PRO A 8 17.04 8.49 9.96
C PRO A 8 16.64 7.70 8.70
N PHE A 9 17.50 7.69 7.68
CA PHE A 9 17.20 7.02 6.41
C PHE A 9 16.96 5.51 6.58
N ASP A 10 17.63 4.86 7.53
CA ASP A 10 17.40 3.44 7.84
C ASP A 10 15.98 3.19 8.40
N ASP A 11 15.49 4.10 9.25
CA ASP A 11 14.13 4.02 9.80
C ASP A 11 13.09 4.29 8.70
N MET A 12 13.37 5.23 7.79
CA MET A 12 12.51 5.53 6.64
C MET A 12 12.41 4.35 5.66
N SER A 13 13.54 3.71 5.33
CA SER A 13 13.55 2.51 4.49
C SER A 13 12.83 1.34 5.17
N THR A 14 13.04 1.14 6.47
CA THR A 14 12.35 0.10 7.26
C THR A 14 10.85 0.33 7.29
N THR A 15 10.44 1.58 7.49
CA THR A 15 9.03 1.98 7.49
C THR A 15 8.38 1.75 6.13
N SER A 16 9.05 2.12 5.04
CA SER A 16 8.55 1.89 3.68
C SER A 16 8.35 0.40 3.37
N LYS A 17 9.33 -0.45 3.72
CA LYS A 17 9.22 -1.91 3.53
C LYS A 17 8.09 -2.52 4.34
N SER A 18 7.93 -2.07 5.59
CA SER A 18 6.82 -2.50 6.46
C SER A 18 5.47 -2.07 5.89
N LEU A 19 5.36 -0.84 5.40
CA LEU A 19 4.16 -0.31 4.77
C LEU A 19 3.81 -1.10 3.50
N THR A 20 4.80 -1.39 2.66
CA THR A 20 4.63 -2.18 1.42
C THR A 20 4.11 -3.58 1.75
N THR A 21 4.74 -4.26 2.71
CA THR A 21 4.31 -5.60 3.16
C THR A 21 2.87 -5.59 3.66
N PHE A 22 2.52 -4.60 4.50
CA PHE A 22 1.16 -4.45 5.01
C PHE A 22 0.14 -4.20 3.87
N LEU A 23 0.46 -3.33 2.92
CA LEU A 23 -0.41 -3.05 1.77
C LEU A 23 -0.63 -4.30 0.91
N ASP A 24 0.42 -5.08 0.68
CA ASP A 24 0.34 -6.33 -0.08
C ASP A 24 -0.52 -7.39 0.62
N GLU A 25 -0.37 -7.54 1.94
CA GLU A 25 -1.23 -8.43 2.75
C GLU A 25 -2.70 -8.02 2.67
N GLN A 26 -2.99 -6.71 2.79
CA GLN A 26 -4.35 -6.19 2.69
C GLN A 26 -4.95 -6.40 1.29
N TRP A 27 -4.16 -6.16 0.23
CA TRP A 27 -4.57 -6.41 -1.14
C TRP A 27 -4.81 -7.90 -1.42
N GLN A 28 -3.97 -8.79 -0.89
CA GLN A 28 -4.18 -10.24 -0.99
C GLN A 28 -5.47 -10.69 -0.30
N GLN A 29 -5.78 -10.16 0.89
CA GLN A 29 -7.03 -10.45 1.58
C GLN A 29 -8.25 -9.95 0.78
N HIS A 30 -8.19 -8.72 0.25
CA HIS A 30 -9.24 -8.15 -0.58
C HIS A 30 -9.48 -8.96 -1.85
N THR A 31 -8.41 -9.28 -2.59
CA THR A 31 -8.51 -10.09 -3.82
C THR A 31 -8.96 -11.53 -3.56
N ALA A 32 -8.61 -12.12 -2.42
CA ALA A 32 -9.12 -13.44 -2.03
C ALA A 32 -10.65 -13.44 -1.83
N LEU A 33 -11.21 -12.35 -1.30
CA LEU A 33 -12.65 -12.17 -1.12
C LEU A 33 -13.38 -11.86 -2.44
N PHE A 34 -12.74 -11.12 -3.35
CA PHE A 34 -13.36 -10.64 -4.59
C PHE A 34 -13.15 -11.52 -5.83
N LEU A 35 -11.98 -12.15 -5.99
CA LEU A 35 -11.55 -12.78 -7.25
C LEU A 35 -11.34 -14.30 -7.15
N ASN A 36 -10.79 -14.80 -6.04
CA ASN A 36 -10.41 -16.22 -5.93
C ASN A 36 -11.57 -17.18 -5.58
N ASN A 37 -12.78 -16.66 -5.43
CA ASN A 37 -13.97 -17.46 -5.28
C ASN A 37 -15.08 -16.80 -6.10
N SER A 38 -15.27 -17.24 -7.34
CA SER A 38 -16.43 -16.86 -8.17
C SER A 38 -17.75 -17.11 -7.44
N ASP A 39 -17.77 -18.15 -6.60
CA ASP A 39 -18.87 -18.40 -5.67
C ASP A 39 -18.91 -17.36 -4.54
N SER A 40 -17.81 -16.87 -3.97
CA SER A 40 -17.86 -15.89 -2.87
C SER A 40 -18.37 -14.53 -3.30
N HIS A 41 -18.01 -14.00 -4.47
CA HIS A 41 -18.59 -12.73 -4.94
C HIS A 41 -20.11 -12.87 -5.15
N THR A 42 -20.52 -13.97 -5.78
CA THR A 42 -21.93 -14.32 -6.00
C THR A 42 -22.66 -14.62 -4.69
N THR A 43 -21.98 -15.24 -3.72
CA THR A 43 -22.48 -15.58 -2.38
C THR A 43 -22.55 -14.35 -1.49
N LEU A 44 -21.63 -13.39 -1.61
CA LEU A 44 -21.71 -12.10 -0.92
C LEU A 44 -22.91 -11.33 -1.44
N LEU A 45 -23.06 -11.27 -2.77
CA LEU A 45 -24.23 -10.69 -3.42
C LEU A 45 -25.53 -11.38 -3.02
N GLN A 46 -25.56 -12.72 -2.98
CA GLN A 46 -26.74 -13.51 -2.57
C GLN A 46 -27.03 -13.38 -1.07
N ALA A 47 -26.01 -13.37 -0.21
CA ALA A 47 -26.17 -13.19 1.23
C ALA A 47 -26.75 -11.81 1.53
N ILE A 48 -26.24 -10.77 0.87
CA ILE A 48 -26.78 -9.41 1.02
C ILE A 48 -28.19 -9.33 0.37
N ALA A 49 -28.41 -9.97 -0.78
CA ALA A 49 -29.73 -10.13 -1.43
C ALA A 49 -30.78 -10.75 -0.51
N ASN A 50 -30.40 -11.75 0.29
CA ASN A 50 -31.27 -12.48 1.20
C ASN A 50 -31.58 -11.73 2.50
N VAL A 51 -30.71 -10.78 2.91
CA VAL A 51 -30.89 -10.02 4.16
C VAL A 51 -31.82 -8.80 3.97
N ILE A 52 -31.96 -8.27 2.75
CA ILE A 52 -32.78 -7.08 2.48
C ILE A 52 -34.09 -7.49 1.77
N PRO A 53 -35.27 -7.38 2.41
CA PRO A 53 -36.55 -7.72 1.79
C PRO A 53 -36.84 -6.82 0.56
N GLY A 54 -37.17 -7.42 -0.59
CA GLY A 54 -37.62 -6.70 -1.80
C GLY A 54 -36.57 -6.42 -2.89
N MET A 55 -35.40 -7.07 -2.86
CA MET A 55 -34.23 -6.73 -3.71
C MET A 55 -34.23 -7.24 -5.16
N GLY A 56 -35.38 -7.59 -5.75
CA GLY A 56 -35.45 -8.07 -7.14
C GLY A 56 -34.82 -7.15 -8.22
N GLY A 57 -34.57 -5.87 -7.89
CA GLY A 57 -33.81 -4.92 -8.73
C GLY A 57 -32.56 -4.29 -8.09
N LYS A 58 -32.31 -4.47 -6.78
CA LYS A 58 -31.17 -3.85 -6.06
C LYS A 58 -29.90 -4.70 -6.06
N ALA A 59 -30.00 -5.97 -6.47
CA ALA A 59 -28.84 -6.84 -6.59
C ALA A 59 -27.82 -6.35 -7.65
N SER A 60 -28.30 -5.75 -8.75
CA SER A 60 -27.41 -5.16 -9.77
C SER A 60 -26.76 -3.85 -9.30
N GLU A 61 -27.50 -3.01 -8.58
CA GLU A 61 -26.96 -1.81 -7.94
C GLU A 61 -25.88 -2.17 -6.91
N LEU A 62 -26.12 -3.21 -6.11
CA LEU A 62 -25.16 -3.74 -5.16
C LEU A 62 -23.93 -4.32 -5.84
N ALA A 63 -24.10 -5.08 -6.93
CA ALA A 63 -22.97 -5.58 -7.72
C ALA A 63 -22.13 -4.44 -8.29
N SER A 64 -22.79 -3.40 -8.81
CA SER A 64 -22.13 -2.22 -9.35
C SER A 64 -21.39 -1.44 -8.24
N ALA A 65 -21.98 -1.34 -7.05
CA ALA A 65 -21.34 -0.69 -5.91
C ALA A 65 -20.13 -1.49 -5.39
N LEU A 66 -20.21 -2.82 -5.38
CA LEU A 66 -19.10 -3.71 -5.01
C LEU A 66 -17.95 -3.64 -6.02
N GLU A 67 -18.26 -3.63 -7.33
CA GLU A 67 -17.26 -3.45 -8.38
C GLU A 67 -16.59 -2.08 -8.28
N ASN A 68 -17.37 -1.02 -8.05
CA ASN A 68 -16.83 0.32 -7.83
C ASN A 68 -15.95 0.38 -6.57
N TYR A 69 -16.36 -0.26 -5.48
CA TYR A 69 -15.55 -0.38 -4.27
C TYR A 69 -14.23 -1.10 -4.55
N HIS A 70 -14.26 -2.22 -5.28
CA HIS A 70 -13.05 -2.94 -5.67
C HIS A 70 -12.09 -2.05 -6.48
N ASN A 71 -12.61 -1.30 -7.47
CA ASN A 71 -11.82 -0.40 -8.30
C ASN A 71 -11.20 0.75 -7.48
N GLN A 72 -11.96 1.34 -6.55
CA GLN A 72 -11.45 2.37 -5.64
C GLN A 72 -10.35 1.80 -4.73
N TYR A 73 -10.56 0.60 -4.18
CA TYR A 73 -9.57 -0.07 -3.34
C TYR A 73 -8.27 -0.34 -4.11
N ALA A 74 -8.37 -0.83 -5.35
CA ALA A 74 -7.21 -1.07 -6.22
C ALA A 74 -6.43 0.23 -6.50
N SER A 75 -7.14 1.32 -6.77
CA SER A 75 -6.54 2.65 -6.99
C SER A 75 -5.80 3.15 -5.74
N HIS A 76 -6.41 3.01 -4.56
CA HIS A 76 -5.78 3.40 -3.30
C HIS A 76 -4.58 2.53 -2.95
N TYR A 77 -4.65 1.22 -3.18
CA TYR A 77 -3.52 0.32 -3.03
C TYR A 77 -2.33 0.77 -3.88
N GLN A 78 -2.55 1.05 -5.16
CA GLN A 78 -1.49 1.52 -6.06
C GLN A 78 -0.88 2.84 -5.57
N ALA A 79 -1.71 3.82 -5.22
CA ALA A 79 -1.23 5.12 -4.76
C ALA A 79 -0.40 5.03 -3.47
N LEU A 80 -0.81 4.17 -2.53
CA LEU A 80 -0.08 3.94 -1.28
C LEU A 80 1.22 3.16 -1.51
N HIS A 81 1.22 2.20 -2.43
CA HIS A 81 2.41 1.45 -2.83
C HIS A 81 3.43 2.37 -3.52
N ASP A 82 2.97 3.24 -4.42
CA ASP A 82 3.82 4.24 -5.07
C ASP A 82 4.45 5.19 -4.04
N LEU A 83 3.66 5.65 -3.06
CA LEU A 83 4.15 6.47 -1.96
C LEU A 83 5.22 5.75 -1.13
N ALA A 84 5.00 4.47 -0.79
CA ALA A 84 5.99 3.65 -0.09
C ALA A 84 7.30 3.58 -0.89
N SER A 85 7.20 3.30 -2.20
CA SER A 85 8.36 3.25 -3.10
C SER A 85 9.12 4.57 -3.17
N MET A 86 8.41 5.71 -3.19
CA MET A 86 9.03 7.03 -3.17
C MET A 86 9.79 7.28 -1.86
N ILE A 87 9.24 6.86 -0.71
CA ILE A 87 9.91 6.98 0.59
C ILE A 87 11.20 6.16 0.62
N ASP A 88 11.17 4.92 0.11
CA ASP A 88 12.38 4.08 0.08
C ASP A 88 13.45 4.67 -0.85
N THR A 89 13.05 5.17 -2.02
CA THR A 89 13.97 5.81 -2.97
C THR A 89 14.64 7.05 -2.36
N ALA A 90 13.86 7.88 -1.67
CA ALA A 90 14.37 9.05 -0.96
C ALA A 90 15.35 8.64 0.16
N ALA A 91 14.98 7.64 0.97
CA ALA A 91 15.84 7.11 2.03
C ALA A 91 17.17 6.58 1.50
N GLN A 92 17.15 5.78 0.43
CA GLN A 92 18.37 5.27 -0.21
C GLN A 92 19.24 6.39 -0.76
N SER A 93 18.64 7.42 -1.37
CA SER A 93 19.37 8.58 -1.91
C SER A 93 20.09 9.36 -0.80
N MET A 94 19.41 9.63 0.32
CA MET A 94 20.02 10.29 1.48
C MET A 94 21.18 9.45 2.06
N GLY A 95 20.99 8.14 2.21
CA GLY A 95 22.05 7.26 2.72
C GLY A 95 23.27 7.17 1.78
N LEU A 96 23.08 7.35 0.47
CA LEU A 96 24.18 7.44 -0.50
C LEU A 96 24.91 8.78 -0.41
N GLU A 97 24.17 9.89 -0.30
CA GLU A 97 24.75 11.23 -0.14
C GLU A 97 25.60 11.32 1.14
N ASP A 98 25.09 10.83 2.27
CA ASP A 98 25.84 10.80 3.54
C ASP A 98 27.16 10.02 3.40
N LYS A 99 27.14 8.86 2.73
CA LYS A 99 28.35 8.07 2.45
C LYS A 99 29.34 8.80 1.56
N LEU A 100 28.86 9.47 0.51
CA LEU A 100 29.70 10.26 -0.39
C LEU A 100 30.37 11.42 0.35
N ILE A 101 29.62 12.13 1.19
CA ILE A 101 30.12 13.22 2.02
C ILE A 101 31.18 12.69 3.00
N ALA A 102 30.90 11.62 3.73
CA ALA A 102 31.84 11.00 4.66
C ALA A 102 33.17 10.61 3.97
N ASN A 103 33.09 9.92 2.84
CA ASN A 103 34.27 9.50 2.06
C ASN A 103 35.06 10.71 1.52
N GLY A 104 34.37 11.80 1.14
CA GLY A 104 35.00 13.03 0.66
C GLY A 104 35.81 13.76 1.75
N PHE A 105 35.40 13.65 3.01
CA PHE A 105 36.16 14.20 4.14
C PHE A 105 37.35 13.32 4.53
N GLU A 106 37.23 11.99 4.46
CA GLU A 106 38.35 11.07 4.75
C GLU A 106 39.46 11.13 3.69
N GLY A 107 39.09 11.30 2.41
CA GLY A 107 40.06 11.44 1.31
C GLY A 107 40.86 12.74 1.31
N ASN A 108 40.41 13.78 2.02
CA ASN A 108 41.07 15.09 2.11
C ASN A 108 42.03 15.22 3.31
N GLN A 109 42.13 14.19 4.16
CA GLN A 109 43.05 14.15 5.30
C GLN A 109 44.30 13.27 5.07
N SER A 110 44.51 12.79 3.83
CA SER A 110 45.65 11.96 3.42
C SER A 110 46.67 12.73 2.59
#